data_AF-A0A1E1W8P2-F1
#
_entry.id   AF-A0A1E1W8P2-F1
#
_cell.length_a   1.000
_cell.length_b   1.000
_cell.length_c   1.000
_cell.angle_alpha   90.00
_cell.angle_beta   90.00
_cell.angle_gamma   90.00
#
_symmetry.space_group_name_H-M   'P 1'
#
loop_
_entity.id
_entity.type
_entity.pdbx_description
1 polymer ?
#
loop_
_entity_poly.entity_id
_entity_poly.type
_entity_poly.pdbx_seq_one_letter_code
_entity_poly.pdbx_strand_id
1 'polypeptide(L)'
;FFSPKKQDAGSRSKLDEMYRKQQANMRAFTRTVSNINVDLLTEKWELNDALKTLESRWSVIDSLHWEIESEAYQSDIMYETIFNRDEKIFNSLKKEINKKIWSVAHRDKSTPTLEIPVFHGNYNSWVSFKDLFNEAIHYNTALSNAQKMQFLKGKVKGEAERLIQHLQISSDNYLVCWEILNNRYNNKKMIFT
;
A
#
# COMPACT_ATOMS: atom_id res chain seq x y z
N PHE A 1 -32.30 -51.60 35.42
CA PHE A 1 -32.06 -51.30 34.00
C PHE A 1 -31.74 -49.82 33.86
N PHE A 2 -30.44 -49.47 33.85
CA PHE A 2 -30.01 -48.12 33.49
C PHE A 2 -29.70 -48.11 31.98
N SER A 3 -30.36 -47.22 31.25
CA SER A 3 -30.10 -46.90 29.84
C SER A 3 -30.57 -45.46 29.59
N PRO A 4 -29.97 -44.71 28.67
CA PRO A 4 -28.54 -44.53 28.40
C PRO A 4 -28.15 -43.02 28.48
N LYS A 5 -26.86 -42.72 28.65
CA LYS A 5 -26.33 -41.35 28.55
C LYS A 5 -26.59 -40.78 27.14
N LYS A 6 -27.55 -39.87 27.01
CA LYS A 6 -27.82 -39.09 25.78
C LYS A 6 -26.90 -37.88 25.61
N GLN A 7 -26.08 -37.53 26.61
CA GLN A 7 -25.23 -36.33 26.58
C GLN A 7 -24.02 -36.46 25.64
N ASP A 8 -23.49 -37.66 25.40
CA ASP A 8 -22.24 -37.83 24.65
C ASP A 8 -22.41 -37.68 23.12
N ALA A 9 -23.61 -37.89 22.57
CA ALA A 9 -23.83 -37.78 21.12
C ALA A 9 -23.95 -36.33 20.62
N GLY A 10 -24.52 -35.44 21.44
CA GLY A 10 -24.74 -34.04 21.08
C GLY A 10 -23.46 -33.19 21.10
N SER A 11 -22.59 -33.40 22.11
CA SER A 11 -21.31 -32.68 22.22
C SER A 11 -20.33 -33.10 21.12
N ARG A 12 -20.29 -34.40 20.74
CA ARG A 12 -19.49 -34.87 19.60
C ARG A 12 -19.89 -34.21 18.28
N SER A 13 -21.19 -34.12 18.00
CA SER A 13 -21.70 -33.48 16.78
C SER A 13 -21.41 -31.97 16.72
N LYS A 14 -21.37 -31.29 17.87
CA LYS A 14 -21.02 -29.86 17.96
C LYS A 14 -19.53 -29.65 17.67
N LEU A 15 -18.67 -30.47 18.27
CA LEU A 15 -17.22 -30.39 18.06
C LEU A 15 -16.83 -30.69 16.60
N ASP A 16 -17.48 -31.67 15.96
CA ASP A 16 -17.30 -31.96 14.53
C ASP A 16 -17.67 -30.75 13.64
N GLU A 17 -18.73 -30.02 13.98
CA GLU A 17 -19.13 -28.80 13.27
C GLU A 17 -18.09 -27.68 13.44
N MET A 18 -17.53 -27.52 14.64
CA MET A 18 -16.48 -26.55 14.93
C MET A 18 -15.20 -26.85 14.15
N TYR A 19 -14.75 -28.11 14.12
CA TYR A 19 -13.61 -28.51 13.29
C TYR A 19 -13.85 -28.26 11.81
N ARG A 20 -15.05 -28.55 11.29
CA ARG A 20 -15.40 -28.26 9.89
C ARG A 20 -15.36 -26.76 9.58
N LYS A 21 -15.90 -25.91 10.46
CA LYS A 21 -15.82 -24.45 10.32
C LYS A 21 -14.38 -23.97 10.34
N GLN A 22 -13.57 -24.52 11.25
CA GLN A 22 -12.18 -24.14 11.40
C GLN A 22 -11.33 -24.51 10.17
N GLN A 23 -11.56 -25.69 9.57
CA GLN A 23 -10.95 -26.04 8.29
C GLN A 23 -11.30 -25.05 7.16
N ALA A 24 -12.55 -24.56 7.12
CA ALA A 24 -12.96 -23.55 6.15
C ALA A 24 -12.25 -22.21 6.40
N ASN A 25 -12.13 -21.81 7.67
CA ASN A 25 -11.41 -20.59 8.06
C ASN A 25 -9.92 -20.66 7.69
N MET A 26 -9.26 -21.78 7.99
CA MET A 26 -7.86 -22.03 7.62
C MET A 26 -7.64 -21.96 6.12
N ARG A 27 -8.50 -22.61 5.32
CA ARG A 27 -8.43 -22.52 3.85
C ARG A 27 -8.58 -21.09 3.34
N ALA A 28 -9.50 -20.31 3.92
CA ALA A 28 -9.69 -18.90 3.56
C ALA A 28 -8.46 -18.05 3.95
N PHE A 29 -7.85 -18.33 5.10
CA PHE A 29 -6.61 -17.71 5.54
C PHE A 29 -5.44 -18.06 4.61
N THR A 30 -5.23 -19.33 4.28
CA THR A 30 -4.18 -19.75 3.34
C THR A 30 -4.32 -19.03 1.99
N ARG A 31 -5.55 -18.94 1.45
CA ARG A 31 -5.81 -18.19 0.21
C ARG A 31 -5.44 -16.71 0.34
N THR A 32 -5.75 -16.10 1.47
CA THR A 32 -5.43 -14.70 1.75
C THR A 32 -3.91 -14.52 1.78
N VAL A 33 -3.19 -15.35 2.55
CA VAL A 33 -1.72 -15.33 2.64
C VAL A 33 -1.09 -15.50 1.26
N SER A 34 -1.53 -16.47 0.45
CA SER A 34 -0.98 -16.69 -0.89
C SER A 34 -1.18 -15.51 -1.85
N ASN A 35 -2.20 -14.69 -1.62
CA ASN A 35 -2.47 -13.49 -2.43
C ASN A 35 -1.68 -12.26 -1.96
N ILE A 36 -1.17 -12.26 -0.71
CA ILE A 36 -0.38 -11.15 -0.19
C ILE A 36 1.07 -11.34 -0.63
N ASN A 37 1.47 -10.62 -1.66
CA ASN A 37 2.87 -10.49 -2.04
C ASN A 37 3.43 -9.19 -1.45
N VAL A 38 4.11 -9.29 -0.30
CA VAL A 38 4.65 -8.14 0.43
C VAL A 38 5.62 -7.33 -0.43
N ASP A 39 6.36 -7.94 -1.35
CA ASP A 39 7.33 -7.25 -2.21
C ASP A 39 6.66 -6.29 -3.19
N LEU A 40 5.47 -6.63 -3.68
CA LEU A 40 4.70 -5.80 -4.60
C LEU A 40 3.98 -4.63 -3.92
N LEU A 41 3.76 -4.67 -2.60
CA LEU A 41 3.10 -3.58 -1.86
C LEU A 41 4.08 -2.43 -1.64
N THR A 42 3.87 -1.30 -2.30
CA THR A 42 4.79 -0.15 -2.23
C THR A 42 4.30 0.95 -1.31
N GLU A 43 2.98 1.14 -1.26
CA GLU A 43 2.38 2.24 -0.53
C GLU A 43 2.05 1.86 0.92
N LYS A 44 2.14 2.85 1.82
CA LYS A 44 1.83 2.65 3.24
C LYS A 44 0.39 2.16 3.45
N TRP A 45 -0.57 2.66 2.67
CA TRP A 45 -1.96 2.25 2.83
C TRP A 45 -2.19 0.79 2.39
N GLU A 46 -1.52 0.32 1.33
CA GLU A 46 -1.59 -1.06 0.84
C GLU A 46 -1.08 -2.04 1.89
N LEU A 47 0.05 -1.69 2.52
CA LEU A 47 0.64 -2.48 3.59
C LEU A 47 -0.28 -2.55 4.82
N ASN A 48 -0.95 -1.44 5.18
CA ASN A 48 -1.89 -1.42 6.29
C ASN A 48 -3.18 -2.21 5.97
N ASP A 49 -3.68 -2.14 4.74
CA ASP A 49 -4.85 -2.91 4.32
C ASP A 49 -4.56 -4.42 4.31
N ALA A 50 -3.40 -4.82 3.79
CA ALA A 50 -2.93 -6.20 3.85
C ALA A 50 -2.77 -6.69 5.29
N LEU A 51 -2.18 -5.87 6.17
CA LEU A 51 -2.04 -6.20 7.60
C LEU A 51 -3.41 -6.38 8.26
N LYS A 52 -4.33 -5.43 8.06
CA LYS A 52 -5.68 -5.48 8.64
C LYS A 52 -6.46 -6.70 8.15
N THR A 53 -6.36 -7.01 6.86
CA THR A 53 -7.00 -8.19 6.26
C THR A 53 -6.44 -9.48 6.87
N LEU A 54 -5.11 -9.57 7.02
CA LEU A 54 -4.44 -10.70 7.64
C LEU A 54 -4.88 -10.89 9.10
N GLU A 55 -4.88 -9.82 9.90
CA GLU A 55 -5.28 -9.85 11.32
C GLU A 55 -6.75 -10.22 11.48
N SER A 56 -7.63 -9.66 10.66
CA SER A 56 -9.06 -10.00 10.69
C SER A 56 -9.32 -11.47 10.39
N ARG A 57 -8.61 -12.06 9.40
CA ARG A 57 -8.76 -13.48 9.06
C ARG A 57 -8.20 -14.39 10.15
N TRP A 58 -7.06 -14.04 10.74
CA TRP A 58 -6.45 -14.81 11.82
C TRP A 58 -7.31 -14.79 13.10
N SER A 59 -7.88 -13.63 13.46
CA SER A 59 -8.70 -13.49 14.67
C SER A 59 -9.91 -14.44 14.69
N VAL A 60 -10.51 -14.73 13.53
CA VAL A 60 -11.61 -15.71 13.42
C VAL A 60 -11.13 -17.13 13.72
N ILE A 61 -9.93 -17.49 13.25
CA ILE A 61 -9.32 -18.80 13.52
C ILE A 61 -8.96 -18.91 14.99
N ASP A 62 -8.30 -17.90 15.55
CA ASP A 62 -7.87 -17.87 16.94
C ASP A 62 -9.06 -17.98 17.90
N SER A 63 -10.11 -17.19 17.66
CA SER A 63 -11.33 -17.23 18.49
C SER A 63 -11.98 -18.61 18.51
N LEU A 64 -12.11 -19.24 17.32
CA LEU A 64 -12.71 -20.58 17.24
C LEU A 64 -11.78 -21.67 17.80
N HIS A 65 -10.46 -21.47 17.77
CA HIS A 65 -9.51 -22.38 18.42
C HIS A 65 -9.73 -22.43 19.93
N TRP A 66 -9.87 -21.28 20.59
CA TRP A 66 -10.19 -21.21 22.02
C TRP A 66 -11.52 -21.92 22.36
N GLU A 67 -12.54 -21.77 21.51
CA GLU A 67 -13.80 -22.49 21.70
C GLU A 67 -13.63 -24.01 21.55
N ILE A 68 -12.83 -24.46 20.57
CA ILE A 68 -12.51 -25.88 20.35
C ILE A 68 -11.76 -26.45 21.56
N GLU A 69 -10.74 -25.76 22.06
CA GLU A 69 -9.98 -26.20 23.24
C GLU A 69 -10.87 -26.29 24.48
N SER A 70 -11.84 -25.39 24.63
CA SER A 70 -12.78 -25.42 25.75
C SER A 70 -13.78 -26.59 25.69
N GLU A 71 -14.12 -27.08 24.50
CA GLU A 71 -15.11 -28.17 24.31
C GLU A 71 -14.42 -29.54 24.14
N ALA A 72 -13.18 -29.59 23.66
CA ALA A 72 -12.47 -30.83 23.40
C ALA A 72 -11.95 -31.48 24.69
N TYR A 73 -12.23 -32.77 24.87
CA TYR A 73 -11.68 -33.55 25.99
C TYR A 73 -10.21 -33.93 25.77
N GLN A 74 -9.77 -34.01 24.50
CA GLN A 74 -8.40 -34.34 24.10
C GLN A 74 -8.01 -33.53 22.86
N SER A 75 -6.72 -33.23 22.74
CA SER A 75 -6.18 -32.48 21.61
C SER A 75 -6.05 -33.36 20.37
N ASP A 76 -6.57 -32.89 19.23
CA ASP A 76 -6.40 -33.53 17.93
C ASP A 76 -5.07 -33.11 17.32
N ILE A 77 -4.13 -34.05 17.25
CA ILE A 77 -2.74 -33.81 16.81
C ILE A 77 -2.68 -33.25 15.37
N MET A 78 -3.55 -33.72 14.48
CA MET A 78 -3.56 -33.28 13.08
C MET A 78 -4.06 -31.85 12.99
N TYR A 79 -5.13 -31.53 13.74
CA TYR A 79 -5.64 -30.17 13.86
C TYR A 79 -4.58 -29.21 14.41
N GLU A 80 -3.96 -29.55 15.55
CA GLU A 80 -2.92 -28.72 16.19
C GLU A 80 -1.75 -28.46 15.25
N THR A 81 -1.33 -29.46 14.50
CA THR A 81 -0.22 -29.31 13.54
C THR A 81 -0.55 -28.27 12.47
N ILE A 82 -1.80 -28.25 11.98
CA ILE A 82 -2.26 -27.28 10.98
C ILE A 82 -2.38 -25.88 11.61
N PHE A 83 -2.95 -25.78 12.81
CA PHE A 83 -3.08 -24.50 13.53
C PHE A 83 -1.72 -23.86 13.77
N ASN A 84 -0.79 -24.60 14.36
CA ASN A 84 0.57 -24.13 14.64
C ASN A 84 1.32 -23.74 13.36
N ARG A 85 1.06 -24.42 12.24
CA ARG A 85 1.63 -24.04 10.94
C ARG A 85 1.09 -22.68 10.48
N ASP A 86 -0.22 -22.51 10.48
CA ASP A 86 -0.85 -21.27 10.03
C ASP A 86 -0.51 -20.10 10.95
N GLU A 87 -0.35 -20.34 12.26
CA GLU A 87 0.10 -19.34 13.24
C GLU A 87 1.52 -18.85 12.93
N LYS A 88 2.44 -19.76 12.63
CA LYS A 88 3.81 -19.39 12.23
C LYS A 88 3.81 -18.54 10.96
N ILE A 89 2.97 -18.89 9.99
CA ILE A 89 2.79 -18.13 8.75
C ILE A 89 2.24 -16.73 9.05
N PHE A 90 1.20 -16.63 9.87
CA PHE A 90 0.62 -15.36 10.31
C PHE A 90 1.67 -14.46 10.96
N ASN A 91 2.38 -14.97 11.96
CA ASN A 91 3.37 -14.21 12.71
C ASN A 91 4.54 -13.76 11.83
N SER A 92 5.02 -14.64 10.95
CA SER A 92 6.08 -14.31 10.00
C SER A 92 5.64 -13.21 9.05
N LEU A 93 4.46 -13.36 8.44
CA LEU A 93 3.95 -12.39 7.45
C LEU A 93 3.64 -11.04 8.10
N LYS A 94 3.03 -11.05 9.30
CA LYS A 94 2.77 -9.84 10.10
C LYS A 94 4.07 -9.08 10.40
N LYS A 95 5.15 -9.80 10.75
CA LYS A 95 6.46 -9.19 11.00
C LYS A 95 7.04 -8.55 9.75
N GLU A 96 6.99 -9.23 8.60
CA GLU A 96 7.49 -8.71 7.34
C GLU A 96 6.72 -7.47 6.85
N ILE A 97 5.38 -7.50 6.92
CA ILE A 97 4.55 -6.33 6.58
C ILE A 97 4.88 -5.15 7.49
N ASN A 98 4.94 -5.36 8.81
CA ASN A 98 5.28 -4.29 9.75
C ASN A 98 6.67 -3.71 9.47
N LYS A 99 7.69 -4.55 9.26
CA LYS A 99 9.04 -4.11 8.91
C LYS A 99 9.02 -3.23 7.65
N LYS A 100 8.23 -3.58 6.64
CA LYS A 100 8.10 -2.78 5.42
C LYS A 100 7.35 -1.47 5.67
N ILE A 101 6.30 -1.45 6.50
CA ILE A 101 5.61 -0.20 6.92
C ILE A 101 6.61 0.76 7.57
N TRP A 102 7.45 0.27 8.49
CA TRP A 102 8.50 1.10 9.10
C TRP A 102 9.50 1.60 8.07
N SER A 103 9.94 0.75 7.13
CA SER A 103 10.86 1.16 6.07
C SER A 103 10.27 2.25 5.15
N VAL A 104 9.00 2.12 4.75
CA VAL A 104 8.28 3.12 3.96
C VAL A 104 8.11 4.42 4.74
N ALA A 105 7.76 4.35 6.03
CA ALA A 105 7.64 5.53 6.90
C ALA A 105 8.97 6.25 7.13
N HIS A 106 10.09 5.52 7.19
CA HIS A 106 11.42 6.13 7.28
C HIS A 106 11.88 6.68 5.94
N ARG A 107 11.52 6.08 4.79
CA ARG A 107 11.73 6.72 3.49
C ARG A 107 10.97 8.04 3.40
N ASP A 108 9.73 8.10 3.88
CA ASP A 108 8.93 9.34 3.92
C ASP A 108 9.58 10.44 4.79
N LYS A 109 10.35 10.07 5.82
CA LYS A 109 11.06 11.02 6.72
C LYS A 109 12.52 11.31 6.35
N SER A 110 13.21 10.38 5.72
CA SER A 110 14.66 10.46 5.43
C SER A 110 14.96 10.76 3.98
N THR A 111 13.98 10.71 3.09
CA THR A 111 14.12 11.34 1.78
C THR A 111 13.92 12.83 2.02
N PRO A 112 14.90 13.71 1.74
CA PRO A 112 14.56 15.11 1.57
C PRO A 112 13.52 15.10 0.44
N THR A 113 12.25 15.33 0.77
CA THR A 113 11.26 15.67 -0.23
C THR A 113 11.91 16.78 -1.01
N LEU A 114 12.29 16.50 -2.26
CA LEU A 114 12.85 17.49 -3.16
C LEU A 114 11.69 18.46 -3.39
N GLU A 115 11.51 19.40 -2.47
CA GLU A 115 10.42 20.34 -2.49
C GLU A 115 10.74 21.26 -3.66
N ILE A 116 10.18 20.92 -4.81
CA ILE A 116 10.29 21.76 -5.98
C ILE A 116 9.68 23.11 -5.58
N PRO A 117 10.48 24.19 -5.57
CA PRO A 117 10.00 25.50 -5.19
C PRO A 117 8.92 25.96 -6.17
N VAL A 118 8.00 26.79 -5.71
CA VAL A 118 6.97 27.36 -6.59
C VAL A 118 7.64 28.35 -7.55
N PHE A 119 7.44 28.13 -8.85
CA PHE A 119 7.96 29.02 -9.88
C PHE A 119 6.97 30.15 -10.16
N HIS A 120 7.36 31.38 -9.82
CA HIS A 120 6.53 32.57 -10.01
C HIS A 120 6.74 33.29 -11.35
N GLY A 121 7.62 32.79 -12.22
CA GLY A 121 7.98 33.44 -13.49
C GLY A 121 9.28 34.25 -13.46
N ASN A 122 10.18 34.04 -12.49
CA ASN A 122 11.46 34.75 -12.42
C ASN A 122 12.54 34.04 -13.26
N TYR A 123 13.09 34.71 -14.26
CA TYR A 123 14.13 34.17 -15.14
C TYR A 123 15.36 33.60 -14.39
N ASN A 124 15.75 34.23 -13.27
CA ASN A 124 16.91 33.79 -12.49
C ASN A 124 16.68 32.45 -11.79
N SER A 125 15.44 32.18 -11.35
CA SER A 125 15.10 30.91 -10.67
C SER A 125 14.62 29.81 -11.62
N TRP A 126 14.42 30.13 -12.91
CA TRP A 126 13.96 29.16 -13.90
C TRP A 126 14.93 27.98 -14.08
N VAL A 127 16.24 28.25 -14.14
CA VAL A 127 17.26 27.20 -14.32
C VAL A 127 17.22 26.22 -13.15
N SER A 128 17.24 26.72 -11.92
CA SER A 128 17.16 25.89 -10.72
C SER A 128 15.84 25.13 -10.61
N PHE A 129 14.71 25.77 -10.92
CA PHE A 129 13.41 25.10 -10.96
C PHE A 129 13.37 24.00 -12.01
N LYS A 130 13.87 24.26 -13.22
CA LYS A 130 13.90 23.32 -14.33
C LYS A 130 14.73 22.09 -14.00
N ASP A 131 15.92 22.27 -13.45
CA ASP A 131 16.81 21.15 -13.09
C ASP A 131 16.17 20.27 -12.01
N LEU A 132 15.61 20.88 -10.95
CA LEU A 132 14.90 20.17 -9.88
C LEU A 132 13.64 19.46 -10.41
N PHE A 133 12.85 20.11 -11.27
CA PHE A 133 11.65 19.53 -11.84
C PHE A 133 11.98 18.40 -12.83
N ASN A 134 13.09 18.51 -13.56
CA ASN A 134 13.54 17.47 -14.48
C ASN A 134 13.89 16.18 -13.73
N GLU A 135 14.76 16.29 -12.72
CA GLU A 135 15.19 15.17 -11.89
C GLU A 135 14.04 14.54 -11.11
N ALA A 136 13.14 15.35 -10.53
CA ALA A 136 12.07 14.84 -9.69
C ALA A 136 10.87 14.29 -10.48
N ILE A 137 10.50 14.93 -11.60
CA ILE A 137 9.22 14.71 -12.29
C ILE A 137 9.40 14.34 -13.76
N HIS A 138 10.23 15.05 -14.52
CA HIS A 138 10.32 14.85 -15.97
C HIS A 138 10.92 13.48 -16.33
N TYR A 139 12.03 13.09 -15.69
CA TYR A 139 12.70 11.81 -15.91
C TYR A 139 12.08 10.64 -15.15
N ASN A 140 11.14 10.91 -14.25
CA ASN A 140 10.44 9.87 -13.52
C ASN A 140 9.50 9.10 -14.47
N THR A 141 9.83 7.83 -14.73
CA THR A 141 9.07 6.93 -15.61
C THR A 141 7.83 6.33 -14.94
N ALA A 142 7.71 6.45 -13.61
CA ALA A 142 6.53 6.00 -12.87
C ALA A 142 5.35 7.00 -12.97
N LEU A 143 5.60 8.24 -13.42
CA LEU A 143 4.57 9.26 -13.58
C LEU A 143 4.09 9.35 -15.04
N SER A 144 2.77 9.33 -15.25
CA SER A 144 2.17 9.62 -16.55
C SER A 144 2.30 11.11 -16.92
N ASN A 145 2.28 11.43 -18.22
CA ASN A 145 2.37 12.82 -18.68
C ASN A 145 1.24 13.70 -18.10
N ALA A 146 0.03 13.17 -17.93
CA ALA A 146 -1.08 13.87 -17.27
C ALA A 146 -0.76 14.21 -15.80
N GLN A 147 -0.18 13.26 -15.05
CA GLN A 147 0.26 13.52 -13.68
C GLN A 147 1.38 14.56 -13.64
N LYS A 148 2.38 14.48 -14.55
CA LYS A 148 3.44 15.48 -14.68
C LYS A 148 2.88 16.87 -14.95
N MET A 149 1.84 16.98 -15.78
CA MET A 149 1.15 18.25 -16.05
C MET A 149 0.40 18.79 -14.84
N GLN A 150 -0.27 17.93 -14.07
CA GLN A 150 -0.92 18.33 -12.82
C GLN A 150 0.10 18.88 -11.82
N PHE A 151 1.23 18.20 -11.65
CA PHE A 151 2.34 18.67 -10.80
C PHE A 151 2.91 19.99 -11.30
N LEU A 152 3.11 20.13 -12.62
CA LEU A 152 3.57 21.38 -13.24
C LEU A 152 2.62 22.52 -12.87
N LYS A 153 1.31 22.43 -13.19
CA LYS A 153 0.32 23.47 -12.87
C LYS A 153 0.22 23.79 -11.37
N GLY A 154 0.47 22.81 -10.50
CA GLY A 154 0.52 23.03 -9.05
C GLY A 154 1.73 23.85 -8.60
N LYS A 155 2.86 23.72 -9.30
CA LYS A 155 4.15 24.35 -8.95
C LYS A 155 4.46 25.63 -9.72
N VAL A 156 3.73 25.94 -10.80
CA VAL A 156 3.81 27.27 -11.46
C VAL A 156 2.71 28.19 -10.95
N LYS A 157 3.08 29.42 -10.59
CA LYS A 157 2.18 30.47 -10.11
C LYS A 157 2.50 31.81 -10.77
N GLY A 158 1.55 32.75 -10.71
CA GLY A 158 1.78 34.11 -11.21
C GLY A 158 1.87 34.19 -12.74
N GLU A 159 2.91 34.83 -13.28
CA GLU A 159 3.06 35.04 -14.73
C GLU A 159 3.19 33.71 -15.49
N ALA A 160 3.95 32.77 -14.92
CA ALA A 160 4.17 31.47 -15.54
C ALA A 160 2.89 30.61 -15.59
N GLU A 161 2.01 30.73 -14.59
CA GLU A 161 0.69 30.08 -14.60
C GLU A 161 -0.20 30.65 -15.69
N ARG A 162 -0.24 31.98 -15.85
CA ARG A 162 -1.02 32.65 -16.91
C ARG A 162 -0.61 32.22 -18.31
N LEU A 163 0.67 31.90 -18.53
CA LEU A 163 1.17 31.41 -19.81
C LEU A 163 0.63 30.04 -20.18
N ILE A 164 0.38 29.16 -19.21
CA ILE A 164 -0.12 27.80 -19.46
C ILE A 164 -1.57 27.59 -19.01
N GLN A 165 -2.24 28.63 -18.51
CA GLN A 165 -3.59 28.52 -17.94
C GLN A 165 -4.61 27.99 -18.96
N HIS A 166 -4.42 28.35 -20.23
CA HIS A 166 -5.30 28.00 -21.35
C HIS A 166 -5.14 26.54 -21.79
N LEU A 167 -4.12 25.84 -21.30
CA LEU A 167 -3.86 24.44 -21.59
C LEU A 167 -4.49 23.56 -20.50
N GLN A 168 -5.33 22.62 -20.94
CA GLN A 168 -6.01 21.66 -20.06
C GLN A 168 -5.06 20.54 -19.62
N ILE A 169 -5.29 19.99 -18.41
CA ILE A 169 -4.48 18.89 -17.88
C ILE A 169 -4.73 17.65 -18.74
N SER A 170 -3.78 17.36 -19.63
CA SER A 170 -3.79 16.19 -20.50
C SER A 170 -2.36 15.72 -20.77
N SER A 171 -2.21 14.42 -21.05
CA SER A 171 -0.92 13.83 -21.42
C SER A 171 -0.29 14.48 -22.65
N ASP A 172 -1.11 14.86 -23.63
CA ASP A 172 -0.65 15.48 -24.89
C ASP A 172 -0.21 16.93 -24.69
N ASN A 173 -0.83 17.64 -23.75
CA ASN A 173 -0.57 19.04 -23.48
C ASN A 173 0.65 19.26 -22.56
N TYR A 174 1.14 18.22 -21.88
CA TYR A 174 2.30 18.33 -20.99
C TYR A 174 3.55 18.82 -21.74
N LEU A 175 3.91 18.14 -22.84
CA LEU A 175 5.10 18.48 -23.62
C LEU A 175 5.01 19.90 -24.17
N VAL A 176 3.83 20.29 -24.68
CA VAL A 176 3.56 21.64 -25.18
C VAL A 176 3.70 22.69 -24.08
N CYS A 177 3.15 22.45 -22.89
CA CYS A 177 3.32 23.35 -21.73
C CYS A 177 4.80 23.51 -21.35
N TRP A 178 5.51 22.38 -21.31
CA TRP A 178 6.92 22.35 -20.94
C TRP A 178 7.80 23.09 -21.93
N GLU A 179 7.53 22.95 -23.23
CA GLU A 179 8.20 23.71 -24.29
C GLU A 179 7.88 25.21 -24.23
N ILE A 180 6.63 25.61 -23.99
CA ILE A 180 6.25 27.03 -23.88
C ILE A 180 7.01 27.71 -22.73
N LEU A 181 7.06 27.06 -21.56
CA LEU A 181 7.79 27.59 -20.41
C LEU A 181 9.30 27.64 -20.68
N ASN A 182 9.87 26.59 -21.29
CA ASN A 182 11.26 26.60 -21.72
C ASN A 182 11.54 27.74 -22.72
N ASN A 183 10.75 27.90 -23.77
CA ASN A 183 10.96 28.94 -24.77
C ASN A 183 10.84 30.35 -24.19
N ARG A 184 9.95 30.55 -23.21
CA ARG A 184 9.79 31.84 -22.54
C ARG A 184 10.95 32.16 -21.59
N TYR A 185 11.33 31.21 -20.72
CA TYR A 185 12.22 31.47 -19.58
C TYR A 185 13.66 30.95 -19.76
N ASN A 186 13.90 30.02 -20.70
CA ASN A 186 15.23 29.54 -21.07
C ASN A 186 15.93 30.47 -22.08
N ASN A 187 15.24 31.50 -22.60
CA ASN A 187 15.79 32.46 -23.55
C ASN A 187 16.74 33.46 -22.86
N LYS A 188 17.91 32.97 -22.44
CA LYS A 188 19.11 33.77 -22.13
C LYS A 188 19.72 34.34 -23.41
N LYS A 189 18.96 35.15 -24.15
CA LYS A 189 19.49 35.95 -25.27
C LYS A 189 19.21 37.45 -25.14
N MET A 190 19.04 37.97 -23.92
CA MET A 190 19.18 39.42 -23.63
C MET A 190 19.65 39.68 -22.20
N ILE A 191 20.90 39.33 -21.89
CA ILE A 191 21.76 40.12 -20.98
C ILE A 191 23.20 40.01 -21.50
N PHE A 192 23.43 40.64 -22.64
CA PHE A 192 24.72 41.24 -22.94
C PHE A 192 24.47 42.75 -23.05
N THR A 193 25.45 43.49 -22.52
CA THR A 193 25.63 44.96 -22.48
C THR A 193 25.27 45.61 -21.16
#